data_AF-A0A369BUC5-F1
#
_entry.id   AF-A0A369BUC5-F1
#
_cell.length_a   1.000
_cell.length_b   1.000
_cell.length_c   1.000
_cell.angle_alpha   90.00
_cell.angle_beta   90.00
_cell.angle_gamma   90.00
#
_symmetry.space_group_name_H-M   'P 1'
#
loop_
_entity.id
_entity.type
_entity.pdbx_description
1 polymer ?
#
loop_
_entity_poly.entity_id
_entity_poly.type
_entity_poly.pdbx_seq_one_letter_code
_entity_poly.pdbx_strand_id
1 'polypeptide(L)'
;MPKEATVRTLIAGWNAYRGALSGSSRYCQLKNDLYCVRNPGFNRCPALSAWPPHLVNPDDEIMAAVEHYFLSRCWVGTGQFPAWQMRLMRDIYDAGKRLGLTPRHNPNNPVTPPSPLQRRFQNEGIRDGERDLARSGRSAPLVASPPRYY
;
A
#
# COMPACT_ATOMS: atom_id res chain seq x y z
N MET A 1 -7.88 5.82 -20.63
CA MET A 1 -8.54 4.84 -19.75
C MET A 1 -8.90 5.50 -18.43
N PRO A 2 -10.03 5.16 -17.78
CA PRO A 2 -10.32 5.60 -16.42
C PRO A 2 -9.18 5.20 -15.47
N LYS A 3 -8.77 6.09 -14.55
CA LYS A 3 -7.63 5.83 -13.62
C LYS A 3 -7.78 4.50 -12.88
N GLU A 4 -9.01 4.13 -12.53
CA GLU A 4 -9.33 2.88 -11.83
C GLU A 4 -8.96 1.64 -12.63
N ALA A 5 -9.22 1.64 -13.94
CA ALA A 5 -8.85 0.54 -14.81
C ALA A 5 -7.33 0.42 -14.89
N THR A 6 -6.63 1.55 -15.00
CA THR A 6 -5.16 1.59 -14.96
C THR A 6 -4.61 1.02 -13.66
N VAL A 7 -5.17 1.39 -12.50
CA VAL A 7 -4.76 0.84 -11.20
C VAL A 7 -4.95 -0.67 -11.16
N ARG A 8 -6.08 -1.21 -11.64
CA ARG A 8 -6.32 -2.67 -11.69
C ARG A 8 -5.31 -3.39 -12.58
N THR A 9 -5.03 -2.83 -13.76
CA THR A 9 -4.00 -3.37 -14.66
C THR A 9 -2.63 -3.39 -13.99
N LEU A 10 -2.26 -2.32 -13.30
CA LEU A 10 -0.99 -2.25 -12.57
C LEU A 10 -0.94 -3.22 -11.39
N ILE A 11 -2.03 -3.37 -10.61
CA ILE A 11 -2.11 -4.37 -9.55
C ILE A 11 -1.86 -5.78 -10.12
N ALA A 12 -2.49 -6.13 -11.24
CA ALA A 12 -2.28 -7.41 -11.89
C ALA A 12 -0.83 -7.56 -12.40
N GLY A 13 -0.28 -6.52 -13.04
CA GLY A 13 1.10 -6.52 -13.55
C GLY A 13 2.14 -6.68 -12.44
N TRP A 14 2.01 -5.93 -11.35
CA TRP A 14 2.88 -6.04 -10.17
C TRP A 14 2.77 -7.42 -9.52
N ASN A 15 1.56 -7.96 -9.37
CA ASN A 15 1.35 -9.30 -8.84
C ASN A 15 2.00 -10.39 -9.71
N ALA A 16 1.96 -10.24 -11.03
CA ALA A 16 2.62 -11.14 -11.97
C ALA A 16 4.15 -11.01 -11.91
N TYR A 17 4.68 -9.79 -11.84
CA TYR A 17 6.11 -9.51 -11.73
C TYR A 17 6.74 -10.19 -10.51
N ARG A 18 6.04 -10.23 -9.37
CA ARG A 18 6.47 -10.96 -8.17
C ARG A 18 5.85 -12.36 -8.04
N GLY A 19 5.46 -12.97 -9.16
CA GLY A 19 4.78 -14.27 -9.21
C GLY A 19 5.54 -15.43 -8.55
N ALA A 20 6.88 -15.36 -8.48
CA ALA A 20 7.71 -16.37 -7.81
C ALA A 20 7.53 -16.43 -6.29
N LEU A 21 7.09 -15.33 -5.65
CA LEU A 21 6.75 -15.31 -4.22
C LEU A 21 5.33 -15.83 -4.02
N SER A 22 5.03 -16.44 -2.87
CA SER A 22 3.68 -16.95 -2.57
C SER A 22 3.01 -16.19 -1.43
N GLY A 23 1.67 -16.23 -1.43
CA GLY A 23 0.82 -15.73 -0.34
C GLY A 23 1.18 -14.32 0.14
N SER A 24 1.19 -14.15 1.46
CA SER A 24 1.47 -12.86 2.09
C SER A 24 2.88 -12.32 1.82
N SER A 25 3.87 -13.20 1.63
CA SER A 25 5.25 -12.80 1.35
C SER A 25 5.34 -11.99 0.06
N ARG A 26 4.57 -12.36 -0.97
CA ARG A 26 4.46 -11.60 -2.22
C ARG A 26 3.95 -10.19 -1.97
N TYR A 27 2.82 -10.04 -1.27
CA TYR A 27 2.20 -8.74 -1.06
C TYR A 27 3.04 -7.83 -0.18
N CYS A 28 3.75 -8.40 0.79
CA CYS A 28 4.67 -7.64 1.63
C CYS A 28 5.94 -7.20 0.90
N GLN A 29 6.45 -8.00 -0.04
CA GLN A 29 7.49 -7.54 -0.95
C GLN A 29 6.96 -6.42 -1.86
N LEU A 30 5.78 -6.58 -2.44
CA LEU A 30 5.16 -5.57 -3.31
C LEU A 30 4.91 -4.24 -2.60
N LYS A 31 4.48 -4.27 -1.33
CA LYS A 31 4.41 -3.08 -0.47
C LYS A 31 5.76 -2.36 -0.42
N ASN A 32 6.86 -3.08 -0.17
CA ASN A 32 8.19 -2.48 -0.07
C ASN A 32 8.68 -1.96 -1.43
N ASP A 33 8.46 -2.71 -2.51
CA ASP A 33 8.83 -2.29 -3.87
C ASP A 33 8.11 -1.00 -4.26
N LEU A 34 6.80 -0.92 -4.05
CA LEU A 34 5.98 0.23 -4.41
C LEU A 34 6.27 1.46 -3.53
N TYR A 35 6.61 1.25 -2.27
CA TYR A 35 7.19 2.31 -1.43
C TYR A 35 8.43 2.89 -2.09
N CYS A 36 9.34 2.04 -2.58
CA CYS A 36 10.54 2.51 -3.26
C CYS A 36 10.30 3.15 -4.62
N VAL A 37 9.31 2.68 -5.39
CA VAL A 37 8.91 3.33 -6.64
C VAL A 37 8.45 4.76 -6.39
N ARG A 38 7.74 5.03 -5.28
CA ARG A 38 7.28 6.39 -4.93
C ARG A 38 8.32 7.25 -4.20
N ASN A 39 9.45 6.66 -3.82
CA ASN A 39 10.51 7.33 -3.06
C ASN A 39 11.90 7.01 -3.63
N PRO A 40 12.14 7.19 -4.95
CA PRO A 40 13.43 6.84 -5.56
C PRO A 40 14.58 7.62 -4.92
N GLY A 41 15.65 6.92 -4.53
CA GLY A 41 16.82 7.52 -3.88
C GLY A 41 16.68 7.83 -2.38
N PHE A 42 15.49 7.72 -1.81
CA PHE A 42 15.26 7.89 -0.37
C PHE A 42 15.33 6.53 0.35
N ASN A 43 15.87 6.46 1.57
CA ASN A 43 15.95 5.20 2.35
C ASN A 43 16.55 4.00 1.58
N ARG A 44 17.59 4.23 0.75
CA ARG A 44 18.24 3.23 -0.12
C ARG A 44 17.32 2.65 -1.20
N CYS A 45 16.20 3.30 -1.50
CA CYS A 45 15.34 2.89 -2.58
C CYS A 45 16.04 3.06 -3.95
N PRO A 46 15.96 2.06 -4.84
CA PRO A 46 16.54 2.14 -6.18
C PRO A 46 16.00 3.33 -6.99
N ALA A 47 16.78 3.75 -7.99
CA ALA A 47 16.30 4.66 -9.01
C ALA A 47 15.11 4.05 -9.78
N LEU A 48 14.26 4.89 -10.36
CA LEU A 48 13.07 4.42 -11.11
C LEU A 48 13.42 3.48 -12.26
N SER A 49 14.60 3.63 -12.87
CA SER A 49 15.11 2.78 -13.96
C SER A 49 15.37 1.33 -13.56
N ALA A 50 15.40 1.02 -12.25
CA ALA A 50 15.55 -0.34 -11.76
C ALA A 50 14.25 -1.16 -11.86
N TRP A 51 13.11 -0.51 -12.11
CA TRP A 51 11.80 -1.16 -12.20
C TRP A 51 11.36 -1.33 -13.65
N PRO A 52 10.58 -2.37 -13.98
CA PRO A 52 10.04 -2.52 -15.33
C PRO A 52 9.19 -1.28 -15.69
N PRO A 53 9.49 -0.58 -16.80
CA PRO A 53 8.89 0.73 -17.08
C PRO A 53 7.37 0.65 -17.29
N HIS A 54 6.86 -0.49 -17.79
CA HIS A 54 5.43 -0.71 -17.97
C HIS A 54 4.64 -0.87 -16.65
N LEU A 55 5.34 -1.05 -15.52
CA LEU A 55 4.74 -1.13 -14.17
C LEU A 55 4.76 0.20 -13.42
N VAL A 56 5.43 1.21 -13.97
CA VAL A 56 5.56 2.53 -13.36
C VAL A 56 4.69 3.50 -14.15
N ASN A 57 3.69 4.07 -13.48
CA ASN A 57 2.84 5.11 -14.06
C ASN A 57 3.37 6.50 -13.68
N PRO A 58 3.40 7.48 -14.60
CA PRO A 58 3.81 8.84 -14.27
C PRO A 58 2.85 9.59 -13.34
N ASP A 59 1.59 9.13 -13.20
CA ASP A 59 0.62 9.71 -12.27
C ASP A 59 0.85 9.15 -10.84
N ASP A 60 1.37 9.99 -9.93
CA ASP A 60 1.60 9.58 -8.53
C ASP A 60 0.31 9.15 -7.83
N GLU A 61 -0.86 9.67 -8.19
CA GLU A 61 -2.12 9.24 -7.58
C GLU A 61 -2.41 7.77 -7.91
N ILE A 62 -2.10 7.34 -9.14
CA ILE A 62 -2.24 5.95 -9.59
C ILE A 62 -1.23 5.08 -8.82
N MET A 63 0.04 5.47 -8.77
CA MET A 63 1.07 4.70 -8.07
C MET A 63 0.80 4.61 -6.57
N ALA A 64 0.31 5.69 -5.95
CA ALA A 64 -0.13 5.71 -4.57
C ALA A 64 -1.27 4.74 -4.32
N ALA A 65 -2.26 4.66 -5.23
CA ALA A 65 -3.38 3.74 -5.09
C ALA A 65 -2.94 2.27 -5.17
N VAL A 66 -2.00 1.94 -6.07
CA VAL A 66 -1.41 0.59 -6.18
C VAL A 66 -0.62 0.24 -4.90
N GLU A 67 0.19 1.18 -4.39
CA GLU A 67 0.92 1.00 -3.12
C GLU A 67 -0.05 0.76 -1.95
N HIS A 68 -1.08 1.59 -1.79
CA HIS A 68 -2.03 1.48 -0.67
C HIS A 68 -2.82 0.17 -0.71
N TYR A 69 -3.10 -0.36 -1.91
CA TYR A 69 -3.69 -1.69 -2.08
C TYR A 69 -2.79 -2.78 -1.48
N PHE A 70 -1.53 -2.88 -1.92
CA PHE A 70 -0.62 -3.92 -1.43
C PHE A 70 -0.17 -3.72 0.02
N LEU A 71 -0.02 -2.46 0.46
CA LEU A 71 0.26 -2.10 1.85
C LEU A 71 -0.81 -2.68 2.78
N SER A 72 -2.08 -2.37 2.49
CA SER A 72 -3.19 -2.81 3.33
C SER A 72 -3.40 -4.31 3.24
N ARG A 73 -3.25 -4.89 2.04
CA ARG A 73 -3.36 -6.33 1.82
C ARG A 73 -2.27 -7.10 2.57
N CYS A 74 -1.02 -6.64 2.55
CA CYS A 74 0.07 -7.25 3.33
C CYS A 74 -0.23 -7.20 4.83
N TRP A 75 -0.58 -6.02 5.36
CA TRP A 75 -0.77 -5.82 6.79
C TRP A 75 -1.96 -6.61 7.35
N VAL A 76 -3.08 -6.65 6.63
CA VAL A 76 -4.24 -7.45 7.05
C VAL A 76 -3.99 -8.93 6.79
N GLY A 77 -3.49 -9.29 5.60
CA GLY A 77 -3.27 -10.68 5.18
C GLY A 77 -2.20 -11.43 5.98
N THR A 78 -1.26 -10.72 6.60
CA THR A 78 -0.29 -11.30 7.55
C THR A 78 -0.81 -11.37 8.98
N GLY A 79 -1.97 -10.78 9.27
CA GLY A 79 -2.50 -10.64 10.63
C GLY A 79 -1.75 -9.58 11.45
N GLN A 80 -0.96 -8.70 10.83
CA GLN A 80 -0.30 -7.61 11.54
C GLN A 80 -1.31 -6.64 12.14
N PHE A 81 -2.40 -6.37 11.42
CA PHE A 81 -3.52 -5.55 11.89
C PHE A 81 -4.85 -6.24 11.60
N PRO A 82 -5.84 -6.17 12.52
CA PRO A 82 -7.21 -6.53 12.18
C PRO A 82 -7.80 -5.49 11.22
N ALA A 83 -8.69 -5.94 10.34
CA ALA A 83 -9.23 -5.10 9.26
C ALA A 83 -10.00 -3.88 9.76
N TRP A 84 -10.74 -4.00 10.86
CA TRP A 84 -11.44 -2.86 11.47
C TRP A 84 -10.46 -1.76 11.89
N GLN A 85 -9.30 -2.15 12.44
CA GLN A 85 -8.29 -1.20 12.89
C GLN A 85 -7.62 -0.53 11.69
N MET A 86 -7.36 -1.26 10.60
CA MET A 86 -6.85 -0.65 9.37
C MET A 86 -7.81 0.38 8.76
N ARG A 87 -9.12 0.13 8.83
CA ARG A 87 -10.14 1.10 8.40
C ARG A 87 -10.14 2.34 9.31
N LEU A 88 -10.06 2.15 10.63
CA LEU A 88 -10.02 3.26 11.59
C LEU A 88 -8.73 4.09 11.47
N MET A 89 -7.58 3.44 11.33
CA MET A 89 -6.30 4.11 11.17
C MET A 89 -6.30 4.99 9.92
N ARG A 90 -6.86 4.53 8.81
CA ARG A 90 -7.06 5.38 7.62
C ARG A 90 -7.79 6.67 7.99
N ASP A 91 -8.92 6.57 8.70
CA ASP A 91 -9.74 7.74 9.03
C ASP A 91 -8.99 8.72 9.96
N ILE A 92 -8.25 8.20 10.93
CA ILE A 92 -7.40 9.00 11.82
C ILE A 92 -6.25 9.67 11.05
N TYR A 93 -5.53 8.93 10.20
CA TYR A 93 -4.44 9.48 9.39
C TYR A 93 -4.94 10.53 8.40
N ASP A 94 -6.09 10.31 7.76
CA ASP A 94 -6.71 11.28 6.85
C ASP A 94 -7.05 12.58 7.58
N ALA A 95 -7.64 12.49 8.79
CA ALA A 95 -7.91 13.64 9.63
C ALA A 95 -6.62 14.36 10.03
N GLY A 96 -5.60 13.62 10.50
CA GLY A 96 -4.32 14.19 10.88
C GLY A 96 -3.62 14.92 9.73
N LYS A 97 -3.71 14.41 8.50
CA LYS A 97 -3.15 15.07 7.31
C LYS A 97 -3.92 16.34 6.94
N ARG A 98 -5.26 16.33 7.04
CA ARG A 98 -6.09 17.52 6.80
C ARG A 98 -5.83 18.63 7.81
N LEU A 99 -5.52 18.25 9.05
CA LEU A 99 -5.21 19.17 10.15
C LEU A 99 -3.72 19.60 10.19
N GLY A 100 -2.88 19.12 9.26
CA GLY A 100 -1.45 19.44 9.25
C GLY A 100 -0.64 18.84 10.40
N LEU A 101 -1.19 17.85 11.11
CA LEU A 101 -0.60 17.23 12.29
C LEU A 101 0.29 16.02 11.97
N THR A 102 0.32 15.60 10.70
CA THR A 102 1.11 14.44 10.26
C THR A 102 2.53 14.90 9.89
N PRO A 103 3.58 14.38 10.55
CA PRO A 103 4.94 14.74 10.23
C PRO A 103 5.31 14.31 8.80
N ARG A 104 6.21 15.08 8.18
CA ARG A 104 6.69 14.79 6.83
C ARG A 104 7.70 13.65 6.87
N HIS A 105 7.34 12.51 6.28
CA HIS A 105 8.20 11.32 6.24
C HIS A 105 9.34 11.47 5.22
N ASN A 106 9.03 11.90 3.99
CA ASN A 106 10.04 12.15 2.95
C ASN A 106 10.06 13.67 2.67
N PRO A 107 11.20 14.37 2.89
CA PRO A 107 11.33 15.80 2.62
C PRO A 107 11.01 16.21 1.18
N ASN A 108 11.05 15.27 0.23
CA ASN A 108 10.77 15.52 -1.18
C ASN A 108 9.30 15.31 -1.56
N ASN A 109 8.52 14.63 -0.71
CA ASN A 109 7.11 14.33 -0.99
C ASN A 109 6.19 15.10 -0.03
N PRO A 110 5.13 15.77 -0.52
CA PRO A 110 4.22 16.52 0.33
C PRO A 110 3.37 15.59 1.18
N VAL A 111 2.95 16.05 2.36
CA VAL A 111 2.01 15.33 3.23
C VAL A 111 0.59 15.66 2.76
N THR A 112 0.10 14.89 1.79
CA THR A 112 -1.25 15.07 1.25
C THR A 112 -2.22 14.01 1.80
N PRO A 113 -3.47 14.39 2.12
CA PRO A 113 -4.53 13.43 2.38
C PRO A 113 -4.68 12.45 1.20
N PRO A 114 -4.95 11.16 1.44
CA PRO A 114 -5.22 10.21 0.38
C PRO A 114 -6.37 10.68 -0.50
N SER A 115 -6.23 10.46 -1.81
CA SER A 115 -7.31 10.77 -2.75
C SER A 115 -8.47 9.77 -2.63
N PRO A 116 -9.65 10.05 -3.21
CA PRO A 116 -10.73 9.07 -3.30
C PRO A 116 -10.30 7.75 -3.96
N LEU A 117 -9.43 7.82 -4.97
CA LEU A 117 -8.87 6.66 -5.66
C LEU A 117 -8.02 5.82 -4.70
N GLN A 118 -7.11 6.46 -3.95
CA GLN A 118 -6.27 5.77 -2.96
C GLN A 118 -7.11 5.09 -1.89
N ARG A 119 -8.09 5.79 -1.31
CA ARG A 119 -9.00 5.21 -0.30
C ARG A 119 -9.77 4.01 -0.82
N ARG A 120 -10.23 4.05 -2.07
CA ARG A 120 -10.94 2.93 -2.69
C ARG A 120 -10.07 1.70 -2.77
N PHE A 121 -8.87 1.81 -3.33
CA PHE A 121 -7.96 0.68 -3.50
C PHE A 121 -7.35 0.21 -2.17
N GLN A 122 -7.20 1.10 -1.19
CA GLN A 122 -6.89 0.73 0.18
C GLN A 122 -7.96 -0.19 0.77
N ASN A 123 -9.25 0.14 0.59
CA ASN A 123 -10.36 -0.71 1.05
C ASN A 123 -10.42 -2.06 0.34
N GLU A 124 -10.13 -2.09 -0.96
CA GLU A 124 -10.00 -3.34 -1.71
C GLU A 124 -8.86 -4.20 -1.15
N GLY A 125 -7.70 -3.59 -0.87
CA GLY A 125 -6.57 -4.27 -0.24
C GLY A 125 -6.91 -4.84 1.14
N ILE A 126 -7.65 -4.10 1.98
CA ILE A 126 -8.13 -4.58 3.29
C ILE A 126 -9.00 -5.83 3.11
N ARG A 127 -9.98 -5.80 2.19
CA ARG A 127 -10.91 -6.92 1.95
C ARG A 127 -10.18 -8.16 1.43
N ASP A 128 -9.24 -7.98 0.51
CA ASP A 128 -8.44 -9.09 0.00
C ASP A 128 -7.50 -9.64 1.07
N GLY A 129 -6.95 -8.77 1.93
CA GLY A 129 -6.16 -9.17 3.09
C GLY A 129 -6.97 -10.00 4.09
N GLU A 130 -8.22 -9.65 4.38
CA GLU A 130 -9.11 -10.46 5.23
C GLU A 130 -9.28 -11.88 4.66
N ARG A 131 -9.45 -11.99 3.34
CA ARG A 131 -9.58 -13.29 2.66
C ARG A 131 -8.27 -14.08 2.70
N ASP A 132 -7.14 -13.43 2.50
CA ASP A 132 -5.82 -14.07 2.57
C ASP A 132 -5.54 -14.58 3.99
N LEU A 133 -5.86 -13.78 5.01
CA LEU A 133 -5.71 -14.16 6.41
C LEU A 133 -6.57 -15.39 6.75
N ALA A 134 -7.85 -15.36 6.37
CA ALA A 134 -8.76 -16.49 6.57
C ALA A 134 -8.27 -17.77 5.88
N ARG A 135 -7.78 -17.67 4.64
CA ARG A 135 -7.21 -18.81 3.91
C ARG A 135 -5.93 -19.36 4.53
N SER A 136 -5.14 -18.52 5.20
CA SER A 136 -3.91 -18.94 5.84
C SER A 136 -4.11 -19.70 7.15
N GLY A 137 -5.33 -19.69 7.72
CA GLY A 137 -5.63 -20.25 9.04
C GLY A 137 -5.04 -19.45 10.21
N ARG A 138 -4.42 -18.30 9.94
CA ARG A 138 -3.88 -17.39 10.96
C ARG A 138 -4.94 -16.42 11.47
N SER A 139 -4.68 -15.81 12.62
CA SER A 139 -5.51 -14.76 13.21
C SER A 139 -4.73 -13.46 13.39
N ALA A 140 -5.44 -12.34 13.32
CA ALA A 140 -4.93 -11.03 13.74
C ALA A 140 -5.17 -10.84 15.25
N PRO A 141 -4.39 -9.97 15.93
CA PRO A 141 -4.72 -9.58 17.30
C PRO A 141 -6.05 -8.79 17.34
N LEU A 142 -6.65 -8.72 18.52
CA LEU A 142 -7.85 -7.89 18.74
C LEU A 142 -7.54 -6.40 18.51
N VAL A 143 -6.39 -5.93 19.00
CA VAL A 143 -5.84 -4.59 18.80
C VAL A 143 -4.33 -4.73 18.58
N ALA A 144 -3.82 -4.14 17.50
CA ALA A 144 -2.39 -4.04 17.21
C ALA A 144 -1.84 -2.68 17.63
N SER A 145 -0.54 -2.59 17.95
CA SER A 145 0.13 -1.30 18.11
C SER A 145 0.21 -0.56 16.77
N PRO A 146 0.16 0.79 16.76
CA PRO A 146 0.32 1.55 15.52
C PRO A 146 1.65 1.23 14.83
N PRO A 147 1.70 1.28 13.49
CA PRO A 147 2.90 0.97 12.73
C PRO A 147 3.99 1.98 13.06
N ARG A 148 5.22 1.48 13.24
CA ARG A 148 6.40 2.32 13.34
C ARG A 148 6.88 2.65 11.93
N TYR A 149 6.98 3.93 11.63
CA TYR A 149 7.63 4.43 10.41
C TYR A 149 9.08 4.72 10.80
N TYR A 150 10.00 3.94 10.23
CA TYR A 150 11.44 4.15 10.37
C TYR A 150 11.98 4.81 9.10
#